data_AF-A0A0T7SBQ0-F1
#
_entry.id   AF-A0A0T7SBQ0-F1
#
_cell.length_a   1.000
_cell.length_b   1.000
_cell.length_c   1.000
_cell.angle_alpha   90.00
_cell.angle_beta   90.00
_cell.angle_gamma   90.00
#
_symmetry.space_group_name_H-M   'P 1'
#
loop_
_entity.id
_entity.type
_entity.pdbx_description
1 polymer ?
#
loop_
_entity_poly.entity_id
_entity_poly.type
_entity_poly.pdbx_seq_one_letter_code
_entity_poly.pdbx_strand_id
1 'polypeptide(L)'
;MPNIEKNITKLPVVVKSKTKTAPKSKKNKSPKLLKPRTPVSKQSTCAYYDCLIEQVSSPKNDRVKITELTHKCKCSKQKIAQAKAQYKHKLIHELARDYKNMGENLGRYVKADIVGCAKELK
;
A
#
# COMPACT_ATOMS: atom_id res chain seq x y z
N MET A 1 -65.20 56.55 -32.32
CA MET A 1 -64.24 57.13 -31.34
C MET A 1 -64.17 56.21 -30.13
N PRO A 2 -63.06 56.12 -29.38
CA PRO A 2 -61.72 56.71 -29.55
C PRO A 2 -60.71 55.67 -30.11
N ASN A 3 -59.68 55.97 -30.91
CA ASN A 3 -58.62 56.99 -30.87
C ASN A 3 -57.56 56.73 -29.77
N ILE A 4 -56.30 57.09 -30.10
CA ILE A 4 -55.11 57.21 -29.23
C ILE A 4 -54.29 55.90 -29.17
N GLU A 5 -53.04 55.77 -29.62
CA GLU A 5 -52.01 56.76 -29.92
C GLU A 5 -50.95 56.20 -30.88
N LYS A 6 -50.44 57.09 -31.74
CA LYS A 6 -49.22 56.90 -32.53
C LYS A 6 -48.03 56.99 -31.58
N ASN A 7 -47.07 56.07 -31.67
CA ASN A 7 -45.69 56.47 -31.42
C ASN A 7 -44.73 55.82 -32.42
N ILE A 8 -44.16 56.71 -33.22
CA ILE A 8 -43.10 56.53 -34.19
C ILE A 8 -41.83 56.21 -33.42
N THR A 9 -41.01 55.25 -33.86
CA THR A 9 -39.55 55.50 -34.05
C THR A 9 -38.79 54.30 -34.63
N LYS A 10 -38.30 54.52 -35.85
CA LYS A 10 -36.92 54.27 -36.31
C LYS A 10 -36.34 52.86 -36.08
N LEU A 11 -36.24 52.13 -37.21
CA LEU A 11 -35.25 51.07 -37.44
C LEU A 11 -33.83 51.55 -37.06
N PRO A 12 -33.10 50.86 -36.17
CA PRO A 12 -31.67 51.04 -36.06
C PRO A 12 -30.96 49.94 -36.88
N VAL A 13 -30.41 50.38 -38.02
CA VAL A 13 -29.07 50.09 -38.55
C VAL A 13 -28.46 48.73 -38.19
N VAL A 14 -28.20 47.93 -39.22
CA VAL A 14 -27.34 46.74 -39.24
C VAL A 14 -25.99 47.06 -38.58
N VAL A 15 -25.82 46.65 -37.32
CA VAL A 15 -24.51 46.64 -36.67
C VAL A 15 -23.73 45.47 -37.24
N LYS A 16 -22.71 45.76 -38.06
CA LYS A 16 -21.71 44.78 -38.52
C LYS A 16 -21.13 44.06 -37.30
N SER A 17 -21.56 42.83 -37.06
CA SER A 17 -21.01 42.00 -36.00
C SER A 17 -19.55 41.68 -36.31
N LYS A 18 -18.66 42.12 -35.42
CA LYS A 18 -17.21 41.91 -35.46
C LYS A 18 -16.88 40.46 -35.81
N THR A 19 -15.95 40.28 -36.75
CA THR A 19 -15.33 39.01 -37.12
C THR A 19 -14.94 38.24 -35.86
N LYS A 20 -15.55 37.08 -35.62
CA LYS A 20 -15.12 36.16 -34.56
C LYS A 20 -13.75 35.61 -34.95
N THR A 21 -12.69 36.17 -34.38
CA THR A 21 -11.37 35.55 -34.43
C THR A 21 -11.44 34.19 -33.75
N ALA A 22 -10.99 33.16 -34.47
CA ALA A 22 -10.94 31.79 -33.98
C ALA A 22 -10.20 31.73 -32.62
N PRO A 23 -10.66 30.92 -31.65
CA PRO A 23 -9.97 30.78 -30.38
C PRO A 23 -8.56 30.25 -30.63
N LYS A 24 -7.54 30.98 -30.18
CA LYS A 24 -6.14 30.54 -30.22
C LYS A 24 -6.06 29.14 -29.62
N SER A 25 -5.60 28.17 -30.41
CA SER A 25 -5.43 26.78 -29.96
C SER A 25 -4.60 26.77 -28.69
N LYS A 26 -5.15 26.31 -27.57
CA LYS A 26 -4.36 26.02 -26.37
C LYS A 26 -3.32 25.00 -26.80
N LYS A 27 -2.03 25.36 -26.72
CA LYS A 27 -0.91 24.43 -26.90
C LYS A 27 -1.20 23.18 -26.08
N ASN A 28 -1.43 22.05 -26.74
CA ASN A 28 -1.44 20.74 -26.10
C ASN A 28 -0.07 20.58 -25.42
N LYS A 29 -0.03 20.76 -24.10
CA LYS A 29 1.11 20.30 -23.30
C LYS A 29 1.03 18.78 -23.37
N SER A 30 1.77 18.20 -24.32
CA SER A 30 2.09 16.78 -24.32
C SER A 30 2.47 16.39 -22.89
N PRO A 31 1.84 15.37 -22.28
CA PRO A 31 2.23 14.94 -20.96
C PRO A 31 3.71 14.57 -21.04
N LYS A 32 4.57 15.32 -20.35
CA LYS A 32 5.97 14.95 -20.22
C LYS A 32 5.98 13.51 -19.76
N LEU A 33 6.56 12.60 -20.55
CA LEU A 33 6.88 11.26 -20.09
C LEU A 33 7.65 11.44 -18.78
N LEU A 34 7.00 11.09 -17.68
CA LEU A 34 7.65 11.06 -16.38
C LEU A 34 8.78 10.04 -16.54
N LYS A 35 10.02 10.51 -16.50
CA LYS A 35 11.20 9.64 -16.51
C LYS A 35 10.96 8.55 -15.46
N PRO A 36 11.21 7.26 -15.77
CA PRO A 36 11.09 6.20 -14.79
C PRO A 36 11.89 6.62 -13.56
N ARG A 37 11.21 6.73 -12.41
CA ARG A 37 11.87 7.07 -11.16
C ARG A 37 12.92 5.99 -10.93
N THR A 38 14.15 6.39 -10.60
CA THR A 38 15.25 5.46 -10.32
C THR A 38 14.74 4.34 -9.40
N PRO A 39 15.02 3.06 -9.74
CA PRO A 39 14.50 1.95 -8.97
C PRO A 39 14.98 2.10 -7.54
N VAL A 40 14.01 2.19 -6.62
CA VAL A 40 14.30 2.14 -5.18
C VAL A 40 15.01 0.81 -4.90
N SER A 41 15.92 0.76 -3.92
CA SER A 41 16.74 -0.42 -3.64
C SER A 41 15.92 -1.71 -3.66
N LYS A 42 16.49 -2.82 -4.18
CA LYS A 42 15.81 -4.12 -4.33
C LYS A 42 15.07 -4.53 -3.05
N GLN A 43 15.70 -4.29 -1.90
CA GLN A 43 15.18 -4.60 -0.57
C GLN A 43 13.89 -3.83 -0.23
N SER A 44 13.78 -2.56 -0.64
CA SER A 44 12.57 -1.76 -0.42
C SER A 44 11.41 -2.18 -1.31
N THR A 45 11.71 -2.74 -2.48
CA THR A 45 10.73 -3.26 -3.43
C THR A 45 10.15 -4.58 -2.92
N CYS A 46 10.99 -5.49 -2.41
CA CYS A 46 10.50 -6.71 -1.75
C CYS A 46 9.62 -6.40 -0.54
N ALA A 47 10.04 -5.47 0.33
CA ALA A 47 9.23 -5.07 1.49
C ALA A 47 7.85 -4.48 1.12
N TYR A 48 7.76 -3.81 -0.03
CA TYR A 48 6.50 -3.29 -0.55
C TYR A 48 5.54 -4.41 -0.99
N TYR A 49 6.04 -5.41 -1.72
CA TYR A 49 5.23 -6.55 -2.16
C TYR A 49 4.83 -7.47 -1.00
N ASP A 50 5.74 -7.71 -0.05
CA ASP A 50 5.42 -8.44 1.19
C ASP A 50 4.25 -7.79 1.94
N CYS A 51 4.27 -6.45 2.09
CA CYS A 51 3.17 -5.73 2.71
C CYS A 51 1.86 -5.91 1.93
N LEU A 52 1.91 -5.85 0.60
CA LEU A 52 0.70 -6.01 -0.22
C LEU A 52 0.09 -7.40 -0.06
N ILE A 53 0.92 -8.45 -0.04
CA ILE A 53 0.46 -9.82 0.17
C ILE A 53 -0.24 -9.93 1.53
N GLU A 54 0.36 -9.40 2.60
CA GLU A 54 -0.23 -9.42 3.96
C GLU A 54 -1.52 -8.59 4.05
N GLN A 55 -1.60 -7.45 3.36
CA GLN A 55 -2.81 -6.62 3.37
C GLN A 55 -3.95 -7.28 2.58
N VAL A 56 -3.65 -7.96 1.47
CA VAL A 56 -4.67 -8.65 0.65
C VAL A 56 -5.13 -9.96 1.28
N SER A 57 -4.26 -10.65 2.02
CA SER A 57 -4.64 -11.90 2.72
C SER A 57 -5.42 -11.65 4.02
N SER A 58 -5.49 -10.42 4.50
CA SER A 58 -6.21 -10.07 5.72
C SER A 58 -7.70 -9.90 5.44
N PRO A 59 -8.60 -10.68 6.10
CA PRO A 59 -10.05 -10.60 5.88
C PRO A 59 -10.66 -9.24 6.28
N LYS A 60 -9.90 -8.41 7.02
CA LYS A 60 -10.31 -7.04 7.34
C LYS A 60 -10.27 -6.10 6.13
N ASN A 61 -9.59 -6.50 5.05
CA ASN A 61 -9.34 -5.66 3.88
C ASN A 61 -10.11 -6.08 2.62
N ASP A 62 -10.99 -7.09 2.69
CA ASP A 62 -11.72 -7.64 1.53
C ASP A 62 -12.53 -6.60 0.74
N ARG A 63 -13.02 -5.55 1.43
CA ARG A 63 -13.81 -4.46 0.82
C ARG A 63 -13.03 -3.16 0.62
N VAL A 64 -11.73 -3.15 0.92
CA VAL A 64 -10.90 -1.95 0.82
C VAL A 64 -10.36 -1.82 -0.61
N LYS A 65 -10.37 -0.60 -1.15
CA LYS A 65 -9.82 -0.35 -2.49
C LYS A 65 -8.32 -0.66 -2.51
N ILE A 66 -7.88 -1.38 -3.54
CA ILE A 66 -6.46 -1.74 -3.75
C ILE A 66 -5.55 -0.50 -3.78
N THR A 67 -6.05 0.64 -4.28
CA THR A 67 -5.33 1.92 -4.29
C THR A 67 -5.02 2.45 -2.88
N GLU A 68 -5.89 2.16 -1.90
CA GLU A 68 -5.68 2.55 -0.52
C GLU A 68 -4.68 1.62 0.18
N LEU A 69 -4.76 0.32 -0.10
CA LEU A 69 -3.81 -0.69 0.41
C LEU A 69 -2.39 -0.43 -0.10
N THR A 70 -2.25 -0.14 -1.40
CA THR A 70 -0.97 0.24 -2.02
C THR A 70 -0.39 1.53 -1.42
N HIS A 71 -1.23 2.53 -1.15
CA HIS A 71 -0.77 3.75 -0.47
C HIS A 71 -0.29 3.46 0.95
N LYS A 72 -1.05 2.67 1.73
CA LYS A 72 -0.66 2.24 3.07
C LYS A 72 0.70 1.53 3.04
N CYS A 73 0.87 0.53 2.18
CA CYS A 73 2.13 -0.20 2.05
C CYS A 73 3.31 0.67 1.60
N LYS A 74 3.08 1.64 0.70
CA LYS A 74 4.13 2.56 0.26
C LYS A 74 4.66 3.43 1.40
N CYS A 75 3.76 3.87 2.29
CA CYS A 75 4.08 4.70 3.46
C CYS A 75 4.60 3.88 4.66
N SER A 76 4.17 2.62 4.81
CA SER A 76 4.46 1.80 5.99
C SER A 76 5.53 0.72 5.78
N LYS A 77 6.02 0.49 4.56
CA LYS A 77 6.97 -0.59 4.22
C LYS A 77 8.16 -0.74 5.17
N GLN A 78 8.75 0.36 5.65
CA GLN A 78 9.88 0.30 6.60
C GLN A 78 9.44 -0.16 7.99
N LYS A 79 8.28 0.30 8.47
CA LYS A 79 7.72 -0.10 9.77
C LYS A 79 7.35 -1.59 9.77
N ILE A 80 6.76 -2.08 8.68
CA ILE A 80 6.39 -3.48 8.53
C ILE A 80 7.63 -4.37 8.44
N ALA A 81 8.64 -3.97 7.68
CA ALA A 81 9.90 -4.70 7.60
C ALA A 81 10.60 -4.80 8.98
N GLN A 82 10.63 -3.70 9.74
CA GLN A 82 11.18 -3.69 11.10
C GLN A 82 10.38 -4.58 12.06
N ALA A 83 9.05 -4.48 12.04
CA ALA A 83 8.19 -5.33 12.88
C ALA A 83 8.38 -6.82 12.55
N LYS A 84 8.48 -7.18 11.27
CA LYS A 84 8.72 -8.56 10.82
C LYS A 84 10.09 -9.08 11.24
N ALA A 85 11.13 -8.22 11.18
CA ALA A 85 12.45 -8.57 11.68
C ALA A 85 12.45 -8.82 13.20
N GLN A 86 11.77 -7.97 13.97
CA GLN A 86 11.63 -8.15 15.42
C GLN A 86 10.84 -9.42 15.77
N TYR A 87 9.76 -9.71 15.04
CA TYR A 87 8.98 -10.93 15.23
C TYR A 87 9.81 -12.19 14.93
N LYS A 88 10.54 -12.21 13.81
CA LYS A 88 11.47 -13.31 13.48
C LYS A 88 12.52 -13.50 14.56
N HIS A 89 13.10 -12.42 15.07
CA HIS A 89 14.11 -12.50 16.12
C HIS A 89 13.55 -13.09 17.43
N LYS A 90 12.32 -12.71 17.82
CA LYS A 90 11.64 -13.31 18.98
C LYS A 90 11.38 -14.80 18.77
N LEU A 91 10.86 -15.16 17.58
CA LEU A 91 10.58 -16.55 17.25
C LEU A 91 11.84 -17.43 17.29
N ILE A 92 12.97 -16.94 16.74
CA ILE A 92 14.26 -17.65 16.79
C ILE A 92 14.71 -17.87 18.24
N HIS A 93 14.54 -16.88 19.11
CA HIS A 93 14.89 -17.01 20.53
C HIS A 93 14.02 -18.01 21.28
N GLU A 94 12.72 -18.03 21.01
CA GLU A 94 11.80 -19.03 21.57
C GLU A 94 12.16 -20.43 21.11
N LEU A 95 12.39 -20.61 19.81
CA LEU A 95 12.75 -21.90 19.23
C LEU A 95 14.09 -22.42 19.77
N ALA A 96 15.08 -21.54 19.95
CA ALA A 96 16.36 -21.90 20.57
C ALA A 96 16.20 -22.31 22.05
N ARG A 97 15.32 -21.62 22.79
CA ARG A 97 15.01 -21.97 24.19
C ARG A 97 14.32 -23.32 24.27
N ASP A 98 13.32 -23.57 23.42
CA ASP A 98 12.57 -24.81 23.41
C ASP A 98 13.45 -26.00 23.02
N TYR A 99 14.33 -25.82 22.03
CA TYR A 99 15.29 -26.83 21.64
C TYR A 99 16.26 -27.19 22.79
N LYS A 100 16.74 -26.18 23.53
CA LYS A 100 17.59 -26.40 24.70
C LYS A 100 16.84 -27.16 25.80
N ASN A 101 15.61 -26.75 26.11
CA ASN A 101 14.76 -27.41 27.11
C ASN A 101 14.47 -28.87 26.71
N MET A 102 14.19 -29.13 25.44
CA MET A 102 14.01 -30.48 24.92
C MET A 102 15.27 -31.33 25.13
N GLY A 103 16.44 -30.80 24.78
CA GLY A 103 17.71 -31.50 24.99
C GLY A 103 18.00 -31.80 26.46
N GLU A 104 17.73 -30.86 27.36
CA GLU A 104 17.89 -31.07 28.81
C GLU A 104 16.92 -32.14 29.34
N ASN A 105 15.65 -32.13 28.89
CA ASN A 105 14.65 -33.11 29.29
C ASN A 105 15.00 -34.52 28.78
N LEU A 106 15.46 -34.64 27.53
CA LEU A 106 15.98 -35.90 26.99
C LEU A 106 17.18 -36.40 27.78
N GLY A 107 18.13 -35.52 28.11
CA GLY A 107 19.27 -35.87 28.95
C GLY A 107 18.87 -36.39 30.34
N ARG A 108 17.85 -35.79 30.95
CA ARG A 108 17.29 -36.28 32.23
C ARG A 108 16.65 -37.65 32.07
N TYR A 109 15.88 -37.87 31.01
CA TYR A 109 15.20 -39.14 30.75
C TYR A 109 16.21 -40.28 30.54
N VAL A 110 17.19 -40.07 29.67
CA VAL A 110 18.27 -41.05 29.41
C VAL A 110 19.08 -41.32 30.69
N LYS A 111 19.38 -40.29 31.48
CA LYS A 111 20.08 -40.48 32.76
C LYS A 111 19.25 -41.29 33.75
N ALA A 112 17.93 -41.07 33.82
CA ALA A 112 17.04 -41.86 34.66
C ALA A 112 17.00 -43.32 34.23
N ASP A 113 16.98 -43.60 32.93
CA ASP A 113 16.97 -44.96 32.37
C ASP A 113 18.27 -45.72 32.67
N ILE A 114 19.42 -45.06 32.52
CA ILE A 114 20.74 -45.64 32.82
C ILE A 114 20.89 -45.92 34.33
N VAL A 115 20.47 -44.99 35.18
CA VAL A 115 20.56 -45.15 36.64
C VAL A 115 19.54 -46.17 37.15
N GLY A 116 18.37 -46.28 36.52
CA GLY A 116 17.38 -47.31 36.78
C GLY A 116 17.91 -48.71 36.45
N CYS A 117 18.45 -48.90 35.24
CA CYS A 117 19.07 -50.16 34.82
C CYS A 117 20.23 -50.58 35.75
N ALA A 118 21.06 -49.64 36.20
CA ALA A 118 22.18 -49.93 37.10
C ALA A 118 21.76 -50.37 38.51
N LYS A 119 20.53 -50.06 38.95
CA LYS A 119 19.98 -50.51 40.23
C LYS A 119 19.37 -51.91 40.17
N GLU A 120 18.85 -52.33 39.01
CA GLU A 120 18.26 -53.68 38.83
C GLU A 120 19.31 -54.78 38.57
N LEU A 121 20.56 -54.40 38.30
CA LEU A 121 21.71 -55.31 38.09
C LEU A 121 22.48 -55.66 39.38
N LYS A 122 22.02 -55.23 40.56
CA LYS A 122 22.60 -55.54 41.89
C LYS A 122 21.73 -56.51 42.65
#